data_AF-A0A8T2P2Y9-F1
#
_entry.id   AF-A0A8T2P2Y9-F1
#
_cell.length_a   1.000
_cell.length_b   1.000
_cell.length_c   1.000
_cell.angle_alpha   90.00
_cell.angle_beta   90.00
_cell.angle_gamma   90.00
#
_symmetry.space_group_name_H-M   'P 1'
#
loop_
_entity.id
_entity.type
_entity.pdbx_description
1 polymer ?
#
loop_
_entity_poly.entity_id
_entity_poly.type
_entity_poly.pdbx_seq_one_letter_code
_entity_poly.pdbx_strand_id
1 'polypeptide(L)'
;MTQQQENLKFLSHFKRKFIIHKGKRKLKEDSVQPSLYHIRTNGSALCTRTIQIATDSSNLNSEFCFILKVPFESTDNQGIVYTWVGRAADPDEAKLAEDIMNSMFDDTYSKQVINEGEEPENFFWVGIGSQKQYDEDAEYMKYARLFRCSNEKGYFSVSEKCSDFCQDDLADDDIMLLDNGKEVYMWVGTQTSQVEIKLSLKACQVYIQHMRSKDTEHPRKLRLVRKGNEPHCFTRCFHAWSVFKKPPA
;
A
#
# COMPACT_ATOMS: atom_id res chain seq x y z
N MET A 1 -15.79 -9.76 -6.89
CA MET A 1 -14.98 -8.68 -6.29
C MET A 1 -13.54 -9.09 -6.41
N THR A 2 -12.70 -8.20 -6.91
CA THR A 2 -11.24 -8.32 -6.98
C THR A 2 -10.65 -7.87 -5.65
N GLN A 3 -9.49 -8.44 -5.29
CA GLN A 3 -8.76 -8.09 -4.07
C GLN A 3 -8.41 -6.60 -4.05
N GLN A 4 -8.60 -5.92 -2.91
CA GLN A 4 -8.41 -4.47 -2.72
C GLN A 4 -9.41 -3.58 -3.48
N GLN A 5 -10.41 -4.14 -4.16
CA GLN A 5 -11.49 -3.40 -4.83
C GLN A 5 -12.86 -3.79 -4.25
N GLU A 6 -12.88 -4.18 -2.97
CA GLU A 6 -14.11 -4.46 -2.23
C GLU A 6 -14.90 -3.17 -1.99
N ASN A 7 -16.23 -3.25 -2.10
CA ASN A 7 -17.06 -2.07 -1.86
C ASN A 7 -17.21 -1.76 -0.36
N LEU A 8 -17.54 -0.50 -0.03
CA LEU A 8 -17.68 -0.04 1.36
C LEU A 8 -18.73 -0.82 2.17
N LYS A 9 -19.83 -1.26 1.53
CA LYS A 9 -20.86 -2.06 2.21
C LYS A 9 -20.32 -3.42 2.62
N PHE A 10 -19.44 -4.02 1.84
CA PHE A 10 -18.78 -5.26 2.21
C PHE A 10 -17.81 -5.01 3.38
N LEU A 11 -16.94 -4.01 3.26
CA LEU A 11 -15.94 -3.69 4.28
C LEU A 11 -16.54 -3.33 5.65
N SER A 12 -17.73 -2.72 5.70
CA SER A 12 -18.39 -2.35 6.95
C SER A 12 -18.73 -3.55 7.86
N HIS A 13 -18.84 -4.76 7.30
CA HIS A 13 -19.11 -5.97 8.09
C HIS A 13 -17.93 -6.38 8.97
N PHE A 14 -16.71 -5.98 8.61
CA PHE A 14 -15.47 -6.40 9.27
C PHE A 14 -15.05 -5.46 10.40
N LYS A 15 -15.77 -4.34 10.60
CA LYS A 15 -15.48 -3.37 11.67
C LYS A 15 -13.99 -2.95 11.68
N ARG A 16 -13.44 -2.66 10.49
CA ARG A 16 -12.02 -2.29 10.24
C ARG A 16 -10.98 -3.41 10.41
N LYS A 17 -11.41 -4.63 10.75
CA LYS A 17 -10.54 -5.82 10.91
C LYS A 17 -10.55 -6.69 9.63
N PHE A 18 -10.37 -6.07 8.46
CA PHE A 18 -10.30 -6.79 7.18
C PHE A 18 -8.85 -7.17 6.86
N ILE A 19 -8.57 -8.48 6.84
CA ILE A 19 -7.21 -9.03 6.70
C ILE A 19 -7.07 -9.72 5.34
N ILE A 20 -5.98 -9.42 4.63
CA ILE A 20 -5.66 -9.99 3.32
C ILE A 20 -4.29 -10.67 3.41
N HIS A 21 -4.29 -12.00 3.27
CA HIS A 21 -3.06 -12.79 3.19
C HIS A 21 -2.53 -12.86 1.76
N LYS A 22 -1.20 -12.94 1.61
CA LYS A 22 -0.57 -13.31 0.35
C LYS A 22 -0.70 -14.81 0.10
N GLY A 23 -0.49 -15.23 -1.14
CA GLY A 23 -0.50 -16.64 -1.52
C GLY A 23 -1.86 -17.15 -2.03
N LYS A 24 -2.03 -18.47 -2.04
CA LYS A 24 -3.24 -19.15 -2.54
C LYS A 24 -3.73 -20.13 -1.48
N ARG A 25 -5.03 -20.12 -1.18
CA ARG A 25 -5.66 -20.99 -0.17
C ARG A 25 -5.32 -22.49 -0.29
N LYS A 26 -5.06 -22.99 -1.50
CA LYS A 26 -4.78 -24.41 -1.77
C LYS A 26 -3.29 -24.79 -1.66
N LEU A 27 -2.40 -23.82 -1.52
CA LEU A 27 -0.99 -24.07 -1.27
C LEU A 27 -0.79 -23.98 0.25
N LYS A 28 -0.31 -25.06 0.87
CA LYS A 28 0.17 -24.99 2.24
C LYS A 28 1.45 -24.15 2.21
N GLU A 29 1.41 -22.95 2.76
CA GLU A 29 2.63 -22.21 3.06
C GLU A 29 3.28 -22.87 4.28
N ASP A 30 4.61 -23.02 4.22
CA ASP A 30 5.39 -23.48 5.36
C ASP A 30 5.22 -22.46 6.49
N SER A 31 4.65 -22.90 7.62
CA SER A 31 4.34 -22.07 8.78
C SER A 31 5.56 -21.44 9.46
N VAL A 32 6.75 -21.78 8.96
CA VAL A 32 8.08 -21.47 9.51
C VAL A 32 8.65 -20.15 8.97
N GLN A 33 8.00 -19.50 7.99
CA GLN A 33 8.51 -18.22 7.46
C GLN A 33 7.94 -17.01 8.20
N PRO A 34 8.79 -16.00 8.53
CA PRO A 34 8.32 -14.74 9.07
C PRO A 34 7.38 -14.00 8.12
N SER A 35 6.35 -13.36 8.67
CA SER A 35 5.32 -12.67 7.89
C SER A 35 5.07 -11.26 8.42
N LEU A 36 5.15 -10.27 7.53
CA LEU A 36 4.87 -8.88 7.83
C LEU A 36 3.50 -8.45 7.28
N TYR A 37 2.71 -7.76 8.09
CA TYR A 37 1.42 -7.19 7.73
C TYR A 37 1.46 -5.68 7.92
N HIS A 38 0.92 -4.94 6.96
CA HIS A 38 0.83 -3.48 6.99
C HIS A 38 -0.63 -3.07 7.15
N ILE A 39 -0.90 -2.30 8.20
CA ILE A 39 -2.22 -1.75 8.51
C ILE A 39 -2.26 -0.33 7.99
N ARG A 40 -3.18 -0.05 7.08
CA ARG A 40 -3.30 1.28 6.47
C ARG A 40 -4.75 1.61 6.18
N THR A 41 -5.10 2.88 6.41
CA THR A 41 -6.41 3.46 6.11
C THR A 41 -6.29 4.41 4.93
N ASN A 42 -6.94 4.11 3.80
CA ASN A 42 -6.99 5.03 2.66
C ASN A 42 -8.29 5.83 2.67
N GLY A 43 -8.21 7.12 3.03
CA GLY A 43 -9.35 8.02 3.05
C GLY A 43 -10.29 7.77 4.23
N SER A 44 -11.25 6.86 4.08
CA SER A 44 -12.23 6.56 5.14
C SER A 44 -11.75 5.42 6.04
N ALA A 45 -12.09 5.47 7.33
CA ALA A 45 -11.88 4.36 8.27
C ALA A 45 -12.52 3.03 7.81
N LEU A 46 -13.55 3.06 6.94
CA LEU A 46 -14.11 1.84 6.35
C LEU A 46 -13.16 1.16 5.36
N CYS A 47 -12.19 1.89 4.82
CA CYS A 47 -11.17 1.39 3.90
C CYS A 47 -9.89 0.93 4.62
N THR A 48 -9.91 0.80 5.96
CA THR A 48 -8.77 0.21 6.69
C THR A 48 -8.59 -1.25 6.28
N ARG A 49 -7.37 -1.59 5.84
CA ARG A 49 -6.98 -2.96 5.51
C ARG A 49 -5.71 -3.35 6.24
N THR A 50 -5.63 -4.63 6.59
CA THR A 50 -4.39 -5.27 7.06
C THR A 50 -3.93 -6.22 5.97
N ILE A 51 -2.85 -5.88 5.27
CA ILE A 51 -2.39 -6.66 4.12
C ILE A 51 -1.03 -7.25 4.42
N GLN A 52 -0.88 -8.56 4.21
CA GLN A 52 0.41 -9.23 4.24
C GLN A 52 1.30 -8.68 3.11
N ILE A 53 2.46 -8.16 3.46
CA ILE A 53 3.43 -7.58 2.53
C ILE A 53 4.70 -8.43 2.49
N ALA A 54 5.70 -8.02 1.71
CA ALA A 54 6.99 -8.69 1.75
C ALA A 54 7.62 -8.43 3.13
N THR A 55 8.15 -9.46 3.76
CA THR A 55 8.86 -9.34 5.03
C THR A 55 10.24 -8.73 4.78
N ASP A 56 10.30 -7.40 4.84
CA ASP A 56 11.51 -6.60 4.68
C ASP A 56 11.35 -5.30 5.46
N SER A 57 12.36 -4.92 6.24
CA SER A 57 12.30 -3.70 7.05
C SER A 57 12.18 -2.44 6.20
N SER A 58 12.59 -2.45 4.93
CA SER A 58 12.44 -1.29 4.05
C SER A 58 10.97 -0.94 3.76
N ASN A 59 10.03 -1.84 4.09
CA ASN A 59 8.60 -1.60 3.95
C ASN A 59 7.96 -0.97 5.20
N LEU A 60 8.70 -0.84 6.31
CA LEU A 60 8.22 -0.13 7.48
C LEU A 60 7.99 1.35 7.12
N ASN A 61 7.17 2.03 7.91
CA ASN A 61 7.05 3.48 7.83
C ASN A 61 6.55 4.04 9.16
N SER A 62 7.18 5.11 9.63
CA SER A 62 6.95 5.72 10.95
C SER A 62 5.53 6.21 11.21
N GLU A 63 4.70 6.41 10.19
CA GLU A 63 3.31 6.88 10.29
C GLU A 63 2.29 5.73 10.36
N PHE A 64 2.72 4.47 10.26
CA PHE A 64 1.81 3.32 10.26
C PHE A 64 2.16 2.28 11.32
N CYS A 65 1.22 1.35 11.50
CA CYS A 65 1.40 0.17 12.33
C CYS A 65 1.61 -1.08 11.48
N PHE A 66 2.45 -1.98 11.99
CA PHE A 66 2.77 -3.25 11.33
C PHE A 66 2.63 -4.40 12.31
N ILE A 67 2.29 -5.58 11.80
CA ILE A 67 2.33 -6.82 12.57
C ILE A 67 3.39 -7.73 11.97
N LEU A 68 4.39 -8.10 12.76
CA LEU A 68 5.45 -9.04 12.38
C LEU A 68 5.26 -10.35 13.14
N LYS A 69 4.99 -11.43 12.42
CA LYS A 69 5.01 -12.80 12.95
C LYS A 69 6.41 -13.38 12.75
N VAL A 70 7.07 -13.79 13.83
CA VAL A 70 8.36 -14.50 13.84
C VAL A 70 8.14 -15.91 14.42
N PRO A 71 7.96 -16.94 13.58
CA PRO A 71 7.72 -18.30 14.06
C PRO A 71 8.99 -18.95 14.65
N PHE A 72 8.80 -19.88 15.58
CA PHE A 72 9.86 -20.73 16.13
C PHE A 72 9.65 -22.20 15.72
N GLU A 73 10.75 -22.96 15.63
CA GLU A 73 10.73 -24.41 15.43
C GLU A 73 10.50 -25.15 16.75
N SER A 74 9.47 -24.78 17.51
CA SER A 74 9.13 -25.40 18.81
C SER A 74 7.67 -25.80 18.87
N THR A 75 7.37 -26.88 19.60
CA THR A 75 6.01 -27.39 19.82
C THR A 75 5.27 -26.63 20.91
N ASP A 76 5.99 -26.01 21.84
CA ASP A 76 5.41 -25.40 23.06
C ASP A 76 5.15 -23.90 22.89
N ASN A 77 5.88 -23.25 21.99
CA ASN A 77 5.70 -21.85 21.63
C ASN A 77 5.91 -21.71 20.12
N GLN A 78 4.85 -21.33 19.40
CA GLN A 78 4.89 -21.25 17.94
C GLN A 78 5.68 -20.05 17.43
N GLY A 79 6.03 -19.08 18.28
CA GLY A 79 6.80 -17.89 17.91
C GLY A 79 6.41 -16.64 18.68
N ILE A 80 6.95 -15.51 18.24
CA ILE A 80 6.59 -14.18 18.75
C ILE A 80 5.88 -13.40 17.64
N VAL A 81 4.83 -12.67 18.01
CA VAL A 81 4.15 -11.72 17.15
C VAL A 81 4.30 -10.34 17.75
N TYR A 82 4.85 -9.42 16.96
CA TYR A 82 5.03 -8.03 17.32
C TYR A 82 3.97 -7.18 16.63
N THR A 83 3.29 -6.31 17.39
CA THR A 83 2.67 -5.11 16.84
C THR A 83 3.70 -3.99 16.95
N TRP A 84 4.28 -3.60 15.82
CA TRP A 84 5.20 -2.47 15.72
C TRP A 84 4.40 -1.20 15.47
N VAL A 85 4.56 -0.21 16.35
CA VAL A 85 3.87 1.07 16.30
C VAL A 85 4.87 2.14 15.88
N GLY A 86 4.69 2.68 14.68
CA GLY A 86 5.51 3.80 14.19
C GLY A 86 5.39 5.02 15.10
N ARG A 87 6.48 5.77 15.26
CA ARG A 87 6.53 6.91 16.20
C ARG A 87 5.54 8.04 15.88
N ALA A 88 5.07 8.11 14.63
CA ALA A 88 4.09 9.07 14.13
C ALA A 88 2.73 8.42 13.81
N ALA A 89 2.53 7.14 14.15
CA ALA A 89 1.28 6.44 13.91
C ALA A 89 0.13 7.01 14.75
N ASP A 90 -1.08 6.97 14.18
CA ASP A 90 -2.29 7.39 14.88
C ASP A 90 -2.60 6.46 16.07
N PRO A 91 -2.88 6.99 17.28
CA PRO A 91 -3.15 6.16 18.46
C PRO A 91 -4.35 5.22 18.32
N ASP A 92 -5.39 5.60 17.57
CA ASP A 92 -6.54 4.74 17.31
C ASP A 92 -6.17 3.61 16.34
N GLU A 93 -5.25 3.86 15.41
CA GLU A 93 -4.69 2.81 14.54
C GLU A 93 -3.76 1.86 15.31
N ALA A 94 -2.97 2.36 16.25
CA ALA A 94 -2.13 1.54 17.13
C ALA A 94 -2.98 0.58 17.97
N LYS A 95 -4.07 1.09 18.56
CA LYS A 95 -5.02 0.27 19.32
C LYS A 95 -5.73 -0.74 18.44
N LEU A 96 -6.11 -0.35 17.22
CA LEU A 96 -6.68 -1.27 16.23
C LEU A 96 -5.68 -2.36 15.83
N ALA A 97 -4.40 -2.03 15.69
CA ALA A 97 -3.35 -2.98 15.31
C ALA A 97 -3.15 -4.06 16.38
N GLU A 98 -3.10 -3.67 17.65
CA GLU A 98 -3.05 -4.59 18.78
C GLU A 98 -4.29 -5.51 18.80
N ASP A 99 -5.47 -4.93 18.60
CA ASP A 99 -6.74 -5.64 18.50
C ASP A 99 -6.76 -6.67 17.35
N ILE A 100 -6.16 -6.33 16.21
CA ILE A 100 -6.05 -7.21 15.04
C ILE A 100 -5.06 -8.33 15.35
N MET A 101 -3.89 -8.02 15.93
CA MET A 101 -2.92 -9.03 16.37
C MET A 101 -3.57 -10.05 17.32
N ASN A 102 -4.28 -9.57 18.34
CA ASN A 102 -4.95 -10.43 19.32
C ASN A 102 -6.04 -11.31 18.72
N SER A 103 -6.73 -10.83 17.68
CA SER A 103 -7.75 -11.61 16.97
C SER A 103 -7.16 -12.57 15.94
N MET A 104 -5.99 -12.27 15.39
CA MET A 104 -5.38 -12.99 14.28
C MET A 104 -4.54 -14.18 14.74
N PHE A 105 -3.91 -14.06 15.91
CA PHE A 105 -3.04 -15.09 16.49
C PHE A 105 -3.60 -15.57 17.81
N ASP A 106 -3.59 -16.88 18.02
CA ASP A 106 -4.00 -17.50 19.29
C ASP A 106 -2.91 -17.33 20.37
N ASP A 107 -3.17 -17.87 21.56
CA ASP A 107 -2.28 -17.74 22.72
C ASP A 107 -1.06 -18.68 22.65
N THR A 108 -0.89 -19.43 21.56
CA THR A 108 0.33 -20.23 21.33
C THR A 108 1.51 -19.37 20.87
N TYR A 109 1.23 -18.13 20.46
CA TYR A 109 2.25 -17.11 20.16
C TYR A 109 2.40 -16.14 21.32
N SER A 110 3.64 -15.77 21.62
CA SER A 110 3.91 -14.63 22.51
C SER A 110 3.60 -13.33 21.76
N LYS A 111 2.71 -12.49 22.28
CA LYS A 111 2.26 -11.24 21.65
C LYS A 111 2.91 -10.06 22.35
N GLN A 112 3.52 -9.14 21.60
CA GLN A 112 4.18 -7.95 22.15
C GLN A 112 3.84 -6.71 21.32
N VAL A 113 3.57 -5.59 21.98
CA VAL A 113 3.49 -4.28 21.33
C VAL A 113 4.82 -3.57 21.55
N ILE A 114 5.43 -3.07 20.48
CA ILE A 114 6.72 -2.38 20.52
C ILE A 114 6.59 -1.05 19.78
N ASN A 115 7.23 0.00 20.30
CA ASN A 115 7.31 1.29 19.63
C ASN A 115 8.55 1.34 18.74
N GLU A 116 8.49 2.16 17.70
CA GLU A 116 9.66 2.47 16.88
C GLU A 116 10.82 3.01 17.75
N GLY A 117 11.99 2.40 17.60
CA GLY A 117 13.20 2.67 18.39
C GLY A 117 13.37 1.81 19.65
N GLU A 118 12.37 1.00 20.01
CA GLU A 118 12.41 0.04 21.13
C GLU A 118 12.49 -1.41 20.65
N GLU A 119 12.90 -1.65 19.40
CA GLU A 119 12.89 -2.98 18.80
C GLU A 119 13.99 -3.89 19.38
N PRO A 120 13.66 -5.13 19.78
CA PRO A 120 14.66 -6.09 20.23
C PRO A 120 15.62 -6.51 19.11
N GLU A 121 16.93 -6.30 19.30
CA GLU A 121 17.96 -6.62 18.29
C GLU A 121 17.93 -8.07 17.81
N ASN A 122 17.81 -9.03 18.73
CA ASN A 122 18.02 -10.45 18.45
C ASN A 122 16.84 -11.16 17.76
N PHE A 123 15.64 -10.59 17.80
CA PHE A 123 14.43 -11.26 17.31
C PHE A 123 13.69 -10.47 16.26
N PHE A 124 13.52 -9.15 16.46
CA PHE A 124 12.76 -8.33 15.52
C PHE A 124 13.55 -8.12 14.23
N TRP A 125 14.77 -7.57 14.32
CA TRP A 125 15.58 -7.27 13.13
C TRP A 125 16.04 -8.54 12.40
N VAL A 126 16.29 -9.62 13.13
CA VAL A 126 16.59 -10.93 12.54
C VAL A 126 15.33 -11.52 11.87
N GLY A 127 14.18 -11.48 12.53
CA GLY A 127 12.93 -12.03 12.02
C GLY A 127 12.38 -11.29 10.79
N ILE A 128 12.57 -9.97 10.71
CA ILE A 128 12.21 -9.17 9.53
C ILE A 128 13.30 -9.20 8.44
N GLY A 129 14.48 -9.75 8.75
CA GLY A 129 15.60 -9.97 7.83
C GLY A 129 16.86 -9.19 8.21
N SER A 130 16.78 -7.86 8.24
CA SER A 130 17.88 -6.96 8.62
C SER A 130 17.33 -5.55 8.84
N GLN A 131 18.01 -4.70 9.61
CA GLN A 131 17.66 -3.29 9.69
C GLN A 131 18.11 -2.54 8.41
N LYS A 132 17.17 -1.83 7.78
CA LYS A 132 17.39 -0.99 6.58
C LYS A 132 16.68 0.34 6.77
N GLN A 133 17.06 1.32 5.95
CA GLN A 133 16.34 2.59 5.88
C GLN A 133 14.91 2.37 5.35
N TYR A 134 13.96 3.06 5.95
CA TYR A 134 12.55 3.04 5.61
C TYR A 134 11.97 4.46 5.64
N ASP A 135 10.74 4.64 5.17
CA ASP A 135 10.11 5.95 5.06
C ASP A 135 9.64 6.48 6.43
N GLU A 136 9.81 7.77 6.69
CA GLU A 136 9.42 8.37 7.97
C GLU A 136 8.20 9.29 7.86
N ASP A 137 7.66 9.46 6.65
CA ASP A 137 6.52 10.32 6.35
C ASP A 137 5.45 9.61 5.51
N ALA A 138 4.20 10.02 5.69
CA ALA A 138 3.06 9.60 4.88
C ALA A 138 2.31 10.80 4.27
N GLU A 139 2.97 11.95 4.15
CA GLU A 139 2.36 13.21 3.69
C GLU A 139 1.68 13.06 2.32
N TYR A 140 2.27 12.22 1.45
CA TYR A 140 1.73 11.91 0.14
C TYR A 140 0.28 11.44 0.17
N MET A 141 -0.19 10.77 1.24
CA MET A 141 -1.58 10.31 1.35
C MET A 141 -2.60 11.44 1.41
N LYS A 142 -2.20 12.63 1.88
CA LYS A 142 -3.08 13.82 1.91
C LYS A 142 -3.35 14.38 0.51
N TYR A 143 -2.44 14.10 -0.43
CA TYR A 143 -2.50 14.65 -1.79
C TYR A 143 -2.72 13.58 -2.87
N ALA A 144 -2.54 12.30 -2.52
CA ALA A 144 -2.62 11.16 -3.43
C ALA A 144 -3.95 11.10 -4.18
N ARG A 145 -3.90 11.36 -5.49
CA ARG A 145 -5.05 11.29 -6.40
C ARG A 145 -4.67 10.55 -7.66
N LEU A 146 -5.47 9.57 -8.04
CA LEU A 146 -5.26 8.75 -9.23
C LEU A 146 -6.34 9.06 -10.27
N PHE A 147 -5.93 9.35 -11.50
CA PHE A 147 -6.83 9.59 -12.62
C PHE A 147 -6.57 8.58 -13.72
N ARG A 148 -7.62 8.08 -14.36
CA ARG A 148 -7.57 7.25 -15.56
C ARG A 148 -7.84 8.12 -16.79
N CYS A 149 -6.90 8.13 -17.73
CA CYS A 149 -7.04 8.73 -19.05
C CYS A 149 -7.25 7.61 -20.07
N SER A 150 -8.43 7.58 -20.68
CA SER A 150 -8.86 6.50 -21.57
C SER A 150 -9.76 7.01 -22.70
N ASN A 151 -9.72 6.33 -23.84
CA ASN A 151 -10.64 6.55 -24.97
C ASN A 151 -11.72 5.45 -25.12
N GLU A 152 -11.85 4.53 -24.16
CA GLU A 152 -12.75 3.35 -24.21
C GLU A 152 -14.21 3.72 -24.56
N LYS A 153 -14.66 4.94 -24.20
CA LYS A 153 -16.00 5.46 -24.49
C LYS A 153 -16.19 5.98 -25.92
N GLY A 154 -15.20 5.79 -26.80
CA GLY A 154 -15.15 6.39 -28.14
C GLY A 154 -14.66 7.84 -28.17
N TYR A 155 -14.36 8.43 -27.01
CA TYR A 155 -13.76 9.76 -26.88
C TYR A 155 -12.79 9.78 -25.70
N PHE A 156 -11.78 10.65 -25.77
CA PHE A 156 -10.82 10.81 -24.69
C PHE A 156 -11.48 11.43 -23.46
N SER A 157 -11.36 10.74 -22.33
CA SER A 157 -11.90 11.19 -21.05
C SER A 157 -10.89 10.99 -19.93
N VAL A 158 -10.94 11.88 -18.95
CA VAL A 158 -10.16 11.80 -17.72
C VAL A 158 -11.15 11.62 -16.58
N SER A 159 -11.00 10.55 -15.82
CA SER A 159 -11.85 10.23 -14.67
C SER A 159 -11.00 9.98 -13.44
N GLU A 160 -11.40 10.55 -12.32
CA GLU A 160 -10.74 10.33 -11.04
C GLU A 160 -11.18 8.99 -10.44
N LYS A 161 -10.22 8.24 -9.90
CA LYS A 161 -10.46 7.03 -9.10
C LYS A 161 -10.72 7.44 -7.65
N CYS A 162 -11.47 6.61 -6.93
CA CYS A 162 -11.68 6.80 -5.50
C CYS A 162 -10.34 6.87 -4.75
N SER A 163 -10.29 7.57 -3.61
CA SER A 163 -9.08 7.71 -2.79
C SER A 163 -8.48 6.38 -2.30
N ASP A 164 -9.29 5.32 -2.30
CA ASP A 164 -8.87 3.95 -1.98
C ASP A 164 -8.51 3.14 -3.25
N PHE A 165 -7.64 3.70 -4.08
CA PHE A 165 -7.13 3.04 -5.28
C PHE A 165 -6.02 2.03 -4.94
N CYS A 166 -5.84 1.02 -5.79
CA CYS A 166 -4.86 -0.05 -5.59
C CYS A 166 -3.99 -0.28 -6.83
N GLN A 167 -2.97 -1.14 -6.73
CA GLN A 167 -2.08 -1.45 -7.85
C GLN A 167 -2.83 -1.99 -9.08
N ASP A 168 -3.93 -2.73 -8.87
CA ASP A 168 -4.75 -3.30 -9.94
C ASP A 168 -5.58 -2.23 -10.69
N ASP A 169 -5.62 -0.98 -10.22
CA ASP A 169 -6.19 0.16 -10.97
C ASP A 169 -5.27 0.67 -12.08
N LEU A 170 -4.01 0.19 -12.14
CA LEU A 170 -3.06 0.51 -13.21
C LEU A 170 -3.31 -0.39 -14.44
N ALA A 171 -4.19 0.08 -15.33
CA ALA A 171 -4.65 -0.65 -16.49
C ALA A 171 -3.63 -0.61 -17.65
N ASP A 172 -3.26 -1.77 -18.20
CA ASP A 172 -2.23 -1.88 -19.24
C ASP A 172 -2.59 -1.17 -20.56
N ASP A 173 -3.87 -1.04 -20.84
CA ASP A 173 -4.46 -0.39 -22.00
C ASP A 173 -4.64 1.12 -21.84
N ASP A 174 -4.42 1.68 -20.64
CA ASP A 174 -4.65 3.09 -20.36
C ASP A 174 -3.44 3.82 -19.76
N ILE A 175 -3.59 5.13 -19.63
CA ILE A 175 -2.64 6.00 -18.94
C ILE A 175 -3.24 6.43 -17.62
N MET A 176 -2.42 6.34 -16.57
CA MET A 176 -2.81 6.74 -15.23
C MET A 176 -2.01 7.99 -14.81
N LEU A 177 -2.69 9.02 -14.31
CA LEU A 177 -2.05 10.18 -13.70
C LEU A 177 -2.12 10.05 -12.18
N LEU A 178 -0.99 10.04 -11.49
CA LEU A 178 -0.92 10.01 -10.03
C LEU A 178 -0.30 11.31 -9.52
N ASP A 179 -1.06 12.15 -8.84
CA ASP A 179 -0.55 13.30 -8.08
C ASP A 179 -0.28 12.85 -6.64
N ASN A 180 0.96 13.00 -6.16
CA ASN A 180 1.33 12.67 -4.77
C ASN A 180 1.62 13.89 -3.90
N GLY A 181 1.31 15.11 -4.38
CA GLY A 181 1.60 16.35 -3.68
C GLY A 181 2.91 17.02 -4.11
N LYS A 182 3.84 16.28 -4.71
CA LYS A 182 5.16 16.81 -5.14
C LYS A 182 5.37 16.60 -6.65
N GLU A 183 5.02 15.43 -7.14
CA GLU A 183 5.10 15.04 -8.54
C GLU A 183 3.73 14.58 -9.04
N VAL A 184 3.45 14.85 -10.32
CA VAL A 184 2.38 14.21 -11.07
C VAL A 184 3.03 13.20 -12.00
N TYR A 185 2.84 11.92 -11.69
CA TYR A 185 3.34 10.82 -12.48
C TYR A 185 2.35 10.50 -13.60
N MET A 186 2.84 10.48 -14.83
CA MET A 186 2.14 9.89 -15.96
C MET A 186 2.63 8.46 -16.13
N TRP A 187 1.88 7.50 -15.58
CA TRP A 187 2.14 6.07 -15.73
C TRP A 187 1.54 5.58 -17.04
N VAL A 188 2.36 4.99 -17.90
CA VAL A 188 1.98 4.56 -19.25
C VAL A 188 1.87 3.05 -19.29
N GLY A 189 0.65 2.56 -19.52
CA GLY A 189 0.36 1.16 -19.77
C GLY A 189 1.03 0.63 -21.04
N THR A 190 1.31 -0.67 -21.06
CA THR A 190 2.06 -1.33 -22.15
C THR A 190 1.32 -1.41 -23.48
N GLN A 191 0.00 -1.25 -23.48
CA GLN A 191 -0.90 -1.38 -24.63
C GLN A 191 -1.56 -0.05 -25.03
N THR A 192 -1.00 1.08 -24.57
CA THR A 192 -1.54 2.42 -24.82
C THR A 192 -1.24 2.94 -26.23
N SER A 193 -2.16 3.71 -26.81
CA SER A 193 -1.96 4.32 -28.12
C SER A 193 -1.18 5.64 -28.07
N GLN A 194 -0.51 6.01 -29.17
CA GLN A 194 0.17 7.32 -29.28
C GLN A 194 -0.78 8.51 -29.12
N VAL A 195 -2.04 8.34 -29.53
CA VAL A 195 -3.08 9.35 -29.38
C VAL A 195 -3.38 9.58 -27.91
N GLU A 196 -3.55 8.52 -27.13
CA GLU A 196 -3.77 8.60 -25.68
C GLU A 196 -2.57 9.23 -24.97
N ILE A 197 -1.34 8.85 -25.33
CA ILE A 197 -0.12 9.46 -24.76
C ILE A 197 -0.13 10.97 -24.96
N LYS A 198 -0.42 11.44 -26.18
CA LYS A 198 -0.43 12.86 -26.50
C LYS A 198 -1.55 13.62 -25.76
N LEU A 199 -2.73 13.03 -25.66
CA LEU A 199 -3.88 13.65 -24.99
C LEU A 199 -3.70 13.68 -23.47
N SER A 200 -3.20 12.59 -22.88
CA SER A 200 -2.87 12.50 -21.45
C SER A 200 -1.78 13.47 -21.05
N LEU A 201 -0.76 13.67 -21.91
CA LEU A 201 0.27 14.68 -21.66
C LEU A 201 -0.33 16.10 -21.59
N LYS A 202 -1.25 16.43 -22.51
CA LYS A 202 -1.97 17.72 -22.46
C LYS A 202 -2.84 17.84 -21.22
N ALA A 203 -3.59 16.79 -20.87
CA ALA A 203 -4.43 16.76 -19.68
C ALA A 203 -3.58 16.98 -18.41
N CYS A 204 -2.42 16.32 -18.32
CA CYS A 204 -1.49 16.48 -17.23
C CYS A 204 -0.90 17.90 -17.14
N GLN A 205 -0.56 18.52 -18.28
CA GLN A 205 -0.08 19.91 -18.31
C GLN A 205 -1.13 20.90 -17.78
N VAL A 206 -2.38 20.73 -18.21
CA VAL A 206 -3.51 21.54 -17.73
C VAL A 206 -3.72 21.32 -16.23
N TYR A 207 -3.67 20.07 -15.76
CA TYR A 207 -3.79 19.74 -14.34
C TYR A 207 -2.69 20.43 -13.51
N ILE A 208 -1.42 20.34 -13.93
CA ILE A 208 -0.30 20.97 -13.22
C ILE A 208 -0.44 22.51 -13.24
N GLN A 209 -0.89 23.10 -14.35
CA GLN A 209 -1.16 24.54 -14.41
C GLN A 209 -2.26 24.95 -13.44
N HIS A 210 -3.33 24.17 -13.34
CA HIS A 210 -4.40 24.38 -12.37
C HIS A 210 -3.93 24.21 -10.91
N MET A 211 -3.10 23.21 -10.64
CA MET A 211 -2.54 23.02 -9.30
C MET A 211 -1.62 24.18 -8.91
N ARG A 212 -0.87 24.77 -9.85
CA ARG A 212 -0.04 25.97 -9.58
C ARG A 212 -0.85 27.19 -9.14
N SER A 213 -2.12 27.32 -9.54
CA SER A 213 -2.98 28.41 -9.07
C SER A 213 -3.68 28.11 -7.75
N LYS A 214 -3.87 26.82 -7.42
CA LYS A 214 -4.52 26.37 -6.17
C LYS A 214 -3.56 26.15 -5.00
N ASP A 215 -2.34 25.69 -5.28
CA ASP A 215 -1.33 25.29 -4.30
C ASP A 215 0.02 25.82 -4.78
N THR A 216 0.29 27.07 -4.41
CA THR A 216 1.52 27.78 -4.81
C THR A 216 2.74 27.32 -4.04
N GLU A 217 2.56 26.75 -2.84
CA GLU A 217 3.66 26.31 -1.97
C GLU A 217 4.31 25.02 -2.48
N HIS A 218 3.54 24.17 -3.16
CA HIS A 218 3.98 22.86 -3.60
C HIS A 218 3.88 22.72 -5.14
N PRO A 219 4.78 23.34 -5.93
CA PRO A 219 4.70 23.24 -7.38
C PRO A 219 4.89 21.79 -7.86
N ARG A 220 3.87 21.24 -8.53
CA ARG A 220 3.90 19.87 -9.06
C ARG A 220 4.82 19.74 -10.27
N LYS A 221 5.67 18.70 -10.29
CA LYS A 221 6.53 18.36 -11.43
C LYS A 221 5.98 17.15 -12.19
N LEU A 222 5.99 17.20 -13.52
CA LEU A 222 5.63 16.05 -14.35
C LEU A 222 6.75 15.01 -14.35
N ARG A 223 6.40 13.74 -14.14
CA ARG A 223 7.33 12.61 -14.27
C ARG A 223 6.71 11.47 -15.07
N LEU A 224 7.43 10.96 -16.06
CA LEU A 224 6.99 9.80 -16.83
C LEU A 224 7.36 8.52 -16.09
N VAL A 225 6.41 7.58 -15.98
CA VAL A 225 6.63 6.25 -15.41
C VAL A 225 6.15 5.21 -16.39
N ARG A 226 6.92 4.14 -16.57
CA ARG A 226 6.54 2.99 -17.39
C ARG A 226 6.34 1.80 -16.49
N LYS A 227 5.43 0.91 -16.88
CA LYS A 227 5.19 -0.35 -16.18
C LYS A 227 6.49 -1.11 -15.93
N GLY A 228 6.72 -1.51 -14.69
CA GLY A 228 7.91 -2.27 -14.26
C GLY A 228 9.14 -1.42 -13.95
N ASN A 229 9.06 -0.10 -14.10
CA ASN A 229 10.12 0.83 -13.69
C ASN A 229 9.54 1.96 -12.82
N GLU A 230 8.62 1.61 -11.92
CA GLU A 230 8.01 2.52 -10.97
C GLU A 230 9.00 2.91 -9.85
N PRO A 231 9.28 4.20 -9.63
CA PRO A 231 10.12 4.64 -8.51
C PRO A 231 9.38 4.50 -7.17
N HIS A 232 10.13 4.42 -6.07
CA HIS A 232 9.54 4.29 -4.73
C HIS A 232 8.50 5.37 -4.39
N CYS A 233 8.75 6.63 -4.74
CA CYS A 233 7.82 7.74 -4.51
C CYS A 233 6.46 7.57 -5.21
N PHE A 234 6.41 6.76 -6.29
CA PHE A 234 5.18 6.33 -6.95
C PHE A 234 4.56 5.13 -6.23
N THR A 235 5.35 4.06 -6.00
CA THR A 235 4.83 2.79 -5.47
C THR A 235 4.28 2.91 -4.06
N ARG A 236 4.85 3.79 -3.22
CA ARG A 236 4.38 4.01 -1.84
C ARG A 236 2.96 4.58 -1.75
N CYS A 237 2.49 5.22 -2.83
CA CYS A 237 1.11 5.71 -2.91
C CYS A 237 0.09 4.58 -2.88
N PHE A 238 0.47 3.37 -3.29
CA PHE A 238 -0.40 2.18 -3.32
C PHE A 238 -0.17 1.32 -2.08
N HIS A 239 -1.25 0.84 -1.47
CA HIS A 239 -1.13 -0.10 -0.35
C HIS A 239 -0.66 -1.46 -0.86
N ALA A 240 0.37 -2.02 -0.20
CA ALA A 240 0.90 -3.35 -0.47
C ALA A 240 1.37 -3.57 -1.93
N TRP A 241 2.11 -2.59 -2.48
CA TRP A 241 2.72 -2.73 -3.80
C TRP A 241 3.52 -4.03 -3.94
N SER A 242 3.37 -4.69 -5.09
CA SER A 242 4.02 -5.97 -5.36
C SER A 242 4.39 -6.10 -6.83
N VAL A 243 4.95 -7.25 -7.22
CA VAL A 243 5.17 -7.55 -8.63
C VAL A 243 3.82 -7.68 -9.33
N PHE A 244 3.67 -7.07 -10.51
CA PHE A 244 2.44 -7.18 -11.29
C PHE A 244 2.05 -8.64 -11.52
N LYS A 245 0.76 -8.93 -11.32
CA LYS A 245 0.19 -10.26 -11.58
C LYS A 245 0.35 -10.58 -13.07
N LYS A 246 0.88 -11.76 -13.37
CA LYS A 246 0.87 -12.30 -14.74
C LYS A 246 -0.49 -12.94 -15.01
N PRO A 247 -1.12 -12.71 -16.18
CA PRO A 247 -2.29 -13.48 -16.58
C PRO A 247 -1.96 -14.98 -16.52
N PRO A 248 -2.91 -15.85 -16.14
CA PRO A 248 -2.74 -17.28 -16.35
C PRO A 248 -2.48 -17.53 -17.84
N ALA A 249 -1.47 -18.33 -18.14
CA ALA A 249 -1.17 -18.80 -19.49
C ALA A 249 -2.28 -19.73 -20.00
#